data_AF-A0A7L2R4N8-F1
#
_entry.id   AF-A0A7L2R4N8-F1
#
_cell.length_a   1.000
_cell.length_b   1.000
_cell.length_c   1.000
_cell.angle_alpha   90.00
_cell.angle_beta   90.00
_cell.angle_gamma   90.00
#
_symmetry.space_group_name_H-M   'P 1'
#
loop_
_entity.id
_entity.type
_entity.pdbx_description
1 polymer ?
#
loop_
_entity_poly.entity_id
_entity_poly.type
_entity_poly.pdbx_seq_one_letter_code
_entity_poly.pdbx_strand_id
1 'polypeptide(L)' 'GLGVTWPGDWVAVASSLGVRVAWDRHLAVTVTAEPELRGGTWGLCGTYTDDPADDFVRPDGDIATFAAAFGNAWRVP' A
#
# COMPACT_ATOMS: atom_id res chain seq x y z
N GLY A 1 5.14 13.41 -13.79
CA GLY A 1 6.58 13.08 -13.75
C GLY A 1 6.91 12.34 -12.47
N LEU A 2 8.11 11.79 -12.38
CA LEU A 2 8.66 11.18 -11.17
C LEU A 2 9.59 12.18 -10.47
N GLY A 3 9.52 12.27 -9.15
CA GLY A 3 10.42 13.06 -8.33
C GLY A 3 11.06 12.18 -7.25
N VAL A 4 12.35 12.40 -6.98
CA VAL A 4 13.08 11.70 -5.92
C VAL A 4 13.59 12.74 -4.92
N THR A 5 13.42 12.47 -3.63
CA THR A 5 13.83 13.33 -2.51
C THR A 5 14.46 12.53 -1.38
N TRP A 6 15.24 13.20 -0.53
CA TRP A 6 15.96 12.60 0.59
C TRP A 6 15.63 13.32 1.91
N PRO A 7 14.40 13.16 2.44
CA PRO A 7 14.01 13.81 3.69
C PRO A 7 14.67 13.11 4.89
N GLY A 8 15.76 13.69 5.39
CA GLY A 8 16.54 13.10 6.48
C GLY A 8 17.12 11.75 6.04
N ASP A 9 16.85 10.70 6.81
CA ASP A 9 17.37 9.36 6.52
C ASP A 9 16.54 8.52 5.53
N TRP A 10 15.45 9.09 5.01
CA TRP A 10 14.57 8.40 4.08
C TRP A 10 14.91 8.74 2.63
N VAL A 11 14.60 7.81 1.72
CA VAL A 11 14.49 8.06 0.28
C VAL A 11 13.01 8.05 -0.07
N ALA A 12 12.53 9.09 -0.75
CA ALA A 12 11.14 9.16 -1.16
C ALA A 12 11.02 9.39 -2.67
N VAL A 13 10.20 8.56 -3.32
CA VAL A 13 9.81 8.67 -4.72
C VAL A 13 8.35 9.13 -4.77
N ALA A 14 8.08 10.22 -5.47
CA ALA A 14 6.74 10.74 -5.72
C ALA A 14 6.40 10.65 -7.20
N SER A 15 5.19 10.23 -7.52
CA SER A 15 4.66 10.16 -8.87
C SER A 15 3.55 11.19 -9.05
N SER A 16 3.41 11.74 -10.25
CA SER A 16 2.24 12.54 -10.64
C SER A 16 0.92 11.75 -10.69
N LEU A 17 0.95 10.46 -10.37
CA LEU A 17 -0.23 9.61 -10.18
C LEU A 17 -0.83 9.75 -8.76
N GLY A 18 -0.31 10.64 -7.91
CA GLY A 18 -0.81 10.82 -6.54
C GLY A 18 -0.32 9.75 -5.56
N VAL A 19 0.82 9.09 -5.86
CA VAL A 19 1.43 8.08 -4.99
C VAL A 19 2.83 8.52 -4.60
N ARG A 20 3.15 8.39 -3.31
CA ARG A 20 4.49 8.54 -2.76
C ARG A 20 4.90 7.28 -2.03
N VAL A 21 6.10 6.79 -2.32
CA VAL A 21 6.74 5.70 -1.58
C VAL A 21 7.95 6.27 -0.86
N ALA A 22 8.07 6.04 0.45
CA ALA A 22 9.21 6.40 1.26
C ALA A 22 9.82 5.16 1.90
N TRP A 23 11.14 5.06 1.89
CA TRP A 23 11.89 3.96 2.49
C TRP A 23 13.01 4.50 3.38
N ASP A 24 13.14 3.96 4.58
CA ASP A 24 14.15 4.35 5.58
C ASP A 24 15.56 3.84 5.25
N ARG A 25 15.75 3.18 4.10
CA ARG A 25 16.98 2.46 3.71
C ARG A 25 17.27 1.22 4.55
N HIS A 26 16.28 0.75 5.31
CA HIS A 26 16.31 -0.47 6.10
C HIS A 26 15.02 -1.29 5.91
N LEU A 27 14.13 -1.34 6.91
CA LEU A 27 12.95 -2.22 6.90
C LEU A 27 11.62 -1.47 6.80
N ALA A 28 11.60 -0.15 7.02
CA ALA A 28 10.37 0.61 7.01
C ALA A 28 10.08 1.19 5.62
N VAL A 29 8.93 0.81 5.05
CA VAL A 29 8.39 1.37 3.82
C VAL A 29 7.02 1.95 4.11
N THR A 30 6.81 3.20 3.69
CA THR A 30 5.51 3.87 3.78
C THR A 30 5.04 4.21 2.38
N VAL A 31 3.79 3.84 2.08
CA VAL A 31 3.09 4.25 0.87
C VAL A 31 2.02 5.27 1.26
N THR A 32 2.02 6.42 0.61
CA THR A 32 0.98 7.44 0.76
C THR A 32 0.27 7.58 -0.57
N ALA A 33 -1.05 7.38 -0.55
CA ALA A 33 -1.93 7.61 -1.68
C ALA A 33 -2.74 8.89 -1.44
N GLU A 34 -2.88 9.71 -2.47
CA GLU A 34 -3.74 10.90 -2.42
C GLU A 34 -5.23 10.51 -2.37
N PRO A 35 -6.11 11.36 -1.81
CA PRO A 35 -7.54 11.06 -1.64
C PRO A 35 -8.28 10.65 -2.92
N GLU A 36 -7.81 11.10 -4.09
CA GLU A 36 -8.35 10.76 -5.41
C GLU A 36 -8.22 9.25 -5.73
N LEU A 37 -7.35 8.53 -5.02
CA LEU A 37 -7.15 7.08 -5.15
C LEU A 37 -7.97 6.26 -4.15
N ARG A 38 -8.85 6.89 -3.37
CA ARG A 38 -9.73 6.22 -2.40
C ARG A 38 -10.57 5.13 -3.08
N GLY A 39 -10.58 3.94 -2.49
CA GLY A 39 -11.26 2.75 -3.05
C GLY A 39 -10.59 2.16 -4.29
N GLY A 40 -9.45 2.70 -4.72
CA GLY A 40 -8.71 2.26 -5.91
C GLY A 40 -7.48 1.41 -5.61
N THR A 41 -7.18 1.13 -4.34
CA THR A 41 -6.04 0.30 -3.95
C THR A 41 -6.45 -1.16 -3.80
N TRP A 42 -5.49 -2.06 -3.99
CA TRP A 42 -5.68 -3.48 -3.74
C TRP A 42 -4.33 -4.12 -3.43
N GLY A 43 -4.25 -4.93 -2.37
CA GLY A 43 -3.01 -5.53 -1.92
C GLY A 43 -2.91 -5.60 -0.39
N LEU A 44 -1.70 -5.83 0.11
CA LEU A 44 -1.42 -5.94 1.54
C LEU A 44 -1.73 -4.67 2.36
N CYS A 45 -1.85 -3.51 1.70
CA CYS A 45 -2.25 -2.25 2.34
C CYS A 45 -3.78 -2.01 2.33
N GLY A 46 -4.58 -2.99 1.92
CA GLY A 46 -6.04 -2.90 1.90
C GLY A 46 -6.62 -2.17 0.69
N THR A 47 -7.90 -1.82 0.81
CA THR A 47 -8.76 -1.28 -0.26
C THR A 47 -8.84 0.25 -0.27
N TYR A 48 -8.38 0.90 0.80
CA TYR A 48 -8.46 2.34 1.03
C TYR A 48 -9.90 2.89 0.95
N THR A 49 -10.88 2.20 1.54
CA THR A 49 -12.30 2.60 1.58
C THR A 49 -12.72 3.32 2.88
N ASP A 50 -11.84 3.36 3.88
CA ASP A 50 -12.10 3.65 5.31
C ASP A 50 -13.00 2.63 6.01
N ASP A 51 -13.22 1.45 5.42
CA ASP A 51 -13.90 0.33 6.08
C ASP A 51 -12.89 -0.77 6.47
N PRO A 52 -12.50 -0.89 7.75
CA PRO A 52 -11.57 -1.93 8.17
C PRO A 52 -12.12 -3.36 7.98
N ALA A 53 -13.42 -3.53 7.71
CA ALA A 53 -14.00 -4.84 7.45
C ALA A 53 -13.60 -5.43 6.10
N ASP A 54 -13.15 -4.62 5.14
CA ASP A 54 -12.75 -5.06 3.79
C ASP A 54 -11.24 -5.04 3.54
N ASP A 55 -10.42 -4.61 4.51
CA ASP A 55 -8.97 -4.50 4.33
C ASP A 55 -8.28 -5.85 4.04
N PHE A 56 -8.90 -6.96 4.44
CA PHE A 56 -8.40 -8.32 4.20
C PHE A 56 -8.97 -8.98 2.94
N VAL A 57 -9.44 -8.20 1.96
CA VAL A 57 -9.81 -8.72 0.64
C VAL A 57 -8.59 -9.37 -0.05
N ARG A 58 -8.76 -10.63 -0.44
CA ARG A 58 -7.77 -11.44 -1.14
C ARG A 58 -7.84 -11.21 -2.67
N PRO A 59 -6.85 -11.68 -3.46
CA PRO A 59 -6.90 -11.56 -4.92
C PRO A 59 -8.10 -12.25 -5.59
N ASP A 60 -8.72 -13.23 -4.92
CA ASP A 60 -9.92 -13.92 -5.39
C ASP A 60 -11.23 -13.17 -5.07
N GLY A 61 -11.15 -12.05 -4.35
CA GLY A 61 -12.30 -11.22 -3.96
C GLY A 61 -12.91 -11.55 -2.61
N ASP A 62 -12.51 -12.64 -1.96
CA ASP A 62 -13.01 -13.00 -0.63
C ASP A 62 -12.29 -12.26 0.48
N ILE A 63 -12.98 -12.03 1.60
CA ILE A 63 -12.41 -11.40 2.81
C ILE A 63 -11.86 -12.48 3.74
N ALA A 64 -10.56 -12.44 4.02
CA ALA A 64 -9.95 -13.39 4.96
C ALA A 64 -10.24 -13.02 6.42
N THR A 65 -10.51 -14.01 7.26
CA THR A 65 -10.70 -13.80 8.71
C THR A 65 -9.39 -13.55 9.46
N PHE A 66 -8.27 -14.06 8.93
CA PHE A 66 -6.97 -14.04 9.60
C PHE A 66 -5.90 -13.36 8.76
N ALA A 67 -5.09 -12.52 9.40
CA ALA A 67 -3.99 -11.78 8.76
C ALA A 67 -2.99 -12.71 8.05
N ALA A 68 -2.72 -13.89 8.61
CA ALA A 68 -1.83 -14.87 7.97
C ALA A 68 -2.41 -15.42 6.66
N ALA A 69 -3.73 -15.70 6.61
CA ALA A 69 -4.39 -16.17 5.40
C ALA A 69 -4.44 -15.07 4.33
N PHE A 70 -4.73 -13.83 4.75
CA PHE A 70 -4.65 -12.64 3.90
C PHE A 70 -3.25 -12.45 3.31
N GLY A 71 -2.22 -12.39 4.16
CA GLY A 71 -0.83 -12.17 3.76
C GLY A 71 -0.32 -13.24 2.78
N ASN A 72 -0.65 -14.51 3.04
CA ASN A 72 -0.27 -15.61 2.16
C ASN A 72 -0.95 -15.55 0.78
N ALA A 73 -2.18 -15.03 0.70
CA ALA A 73 -2.92 -14.92 -0.56
C ALA A 73 -2.29 -13.91 -1.54
N TRP A 74 -1.58 -12.90 -1.02
CA TRP A 74 -0.90 -11.86 -1.79
C TRP A 74 0.55 -12.18 -2.17
N ARG A 75 1.01 -13.41 -1.92
CA ARG A 75 2.36 -13.84 -2.29
C ARG A 75 2.52 -13.89 -3.81
N VAL A 76 3.42 -13.08 -4.35
CA VAL A 76 3.87 -13.14 -5.75
C VAL A 76 4.86 -14.31 -5.95
N PRO A 77 4.88 -14.97 -7.14
CA PRO A 77 5.82 -16.06 -7.45
C PRO A 77 7.30 -15.68 -7.36
#